data_AF-A0A0F9N0U1-F1
#
_entry.id   AF-A0A0F9N0U1-F1
#
_cell.length_a   1.000
_cell.length_b   1.000
_cell.length_c   1.000
_cell.angle_alpha   90.00
_cell.angle_beta   90.00
_cell.angle_gamma   90.00
#
_symmetry.space_group_name_H-M   'P 1'
#
loop_
_entity.id
_entity.type
_entity.pdbx_description
1 polymer ?
#
loop_
_entity_poly.entity_id
_entity_poly.type
_entity_poly.pdbx_seq_one_letter_code
_entity_poly.pdbx_strand_id
1 'polypeptide(L)' 'MDKFWMVHGGIGARPIVRHNSFEDAKQEATRLALLHPGSDFTVLESVGYCLKSDVTWVQLPSSQIND' A
#
# COMPACT_ATOMS: atom_id res chain seq x y z
N MET A 1 4.29 -7.39 11.76
CA MET A 1 3.75 -6.14 11.22
C MET A 1 2.33 -6.04 11.73
N ASP A 2 1.96 -4.92 12.36
CA ASP A 2 0.64 -4.81 12.98
C ASP A 2 -0.45 -4.58 11.94
N LYS A 3 -1.68 -4.98 12.28
CA LYS A 3 -2.86 -4.80 11.45
C LYS A 3 -3.09 -3.30 11.21
N PHE A 4 -3.38 -2.93 9.97
CA PHE A 4 -3.66 -1.54 9.59
C PHE A 4 -4.86 -1.45 8.66
N TRP A 5 -5.42 -0.24 8.58
CA TRP A 5 -6.51 0.09 7.66
C TRP A 5 -6.10 1.20 6.71
N MET A 6 -6.74 1.29 5.56
CA MET A 6 -6.50 2.35 4.57
C MET A 6 -7.83 2.83 3.99
N VAL A 7 -7.87 4.08 3.53
CA VAL A 7 -9.01 4.63 2.80
C VAL A 7 -8.69 4.69 1.30
N HIS A 8 -9.55 4.10 0.48
CA HIS A 8 -9.44 4.04 -0.97
C HIS A 8 -10.55 4.88 -1.63
N GLY A 9 -10.17 5.91 -2.38
CA GLY A 9 -11.08 6.87 -3.02
C GLY A 9 -11.52 6.53 -4.46
N GLY A 10 -11.65 5.24 -4.79
CA GLY A 10 -12.12 4.80 -6.11
C GLY A 10 -11.04 4.71 -7.20
N ILE A 11 -11.46 4.58 -8.47
CA ILE A 11 -10.57 4.28 -9.61
C ILE A 11 -9.54 5.41 -9.80
N GLY A 12 -8.28 5.11 -9.52
CA GLY A 12 -7.13 6.01 -9.71
C GLY A 12 -6.58 6.62 -8.41
N ALA A 13 -7.34 6.60 -7.32
CA ALA A 13 -6.85 7.05 -6.02
C ALA A 13 -6.03 5.93 -5.35
N ARG A 14 -4.74 6.18 -5.12
CA ARG A 14 -3.90 5.22 -4.37
C ARG A 14 -4.11 5.44 -2.87
N PRO A 15 -4.38 4.39 -2.09
CA PRO A 15 -4.42 4.51 -0.64
C PRO A 15 -2.97 4.71 -0.15
N ILE A 16 -2.67 5.89 0.39
CA ILE A 16 -1.30 6.27 0.81
C ILE A 16 -1.10 6.28 2.32
N VAL A 17 -2.19 6.37 3.08
CA VAL A 17 -2.15 6.50 4.54
C VAL A 17 -2.59 5.19 5.20
N ARG A 18 -1.81 4.75 6.20
CA ARG A 18 -2.16 3.63 7.09
C ARG A 18 -2.72 4.18 8.39
N HIS A 19 -3.86 3.64 8.80
CA HIS A 19 -4.50 3.94 10.07
C HIS A 19 -4.30 2.75 11.03
N ASN A 20 -4.07 3.07 12.30
CA ASN A 20 -3.80 2.08 13.35
C ASN A 20 -5.08 1.40 13.87
N SER A 21 -6.24 1.95 13.54
CA SER A 21 -7.54 1.39 13.91
C SER A 21 -8.56 1.54 12.78
N PHE A 22 -9.58 0.68 12.80
CA PHE A 22 -10.73 0.80 11.91
C PHE A 22 -11.49 2.11 12.12
N GLU A 23 -11.61 2.57 13.37
CA GLU A 23 -12.36 3.79 13.69
C GLU A 23 -11.67 5.04 13.13
N ASP A 24 -10.34 5.13 13.21
CA ASP A 24 -9.57 6.22 12.60
C ASP A 24 -9.74 6.26 11.07
N ALA A 25 -9.70 5.08 10.42
CA ALA A 25 -9.90 4.97 8.98
C ALA A 25 -11.33 5.35 8.57
N LYS A 26 -12.33 4.99 9.38
CA LYS A 26 -13.73 5.35 9.15
C LYS A 26 -13.97 6.85 9.31
N GLN A 27 -13.38 7.47 10.32
CA GLN A 27 -13.43 8.92 10.51
C GLN A 27 -12.81 9.64 9.32
N GLU A 28 -11.67 9.15 8.83
CA GLU A 28 -11.02 9.73 7.66
C GLU A 28 -11.86 9.56 6.38
N ALA A 29 -12.42 8.36 6.15
CA ALA A 29 -13.33 8.14 5.02
C ALA A 29 -14.54 9.07 5.06
N THR A 30 -15.09 9.31 6.26
CA THR A 30 -16.20 10.25 6.47
C THR A 30 -15.77 11.68 6.16
N ARG A 31 -14.60 12.12 6.66
CA ARG A 31 -14.05 13.45 6.39
C ARG A 31 -13.85 13.68 4.89
N LEU A 32 -13.33 12.68 4.18
CA LEU A 32 -13.12 12.75 2.73
C LEU A 32 -14.42 12.78 1.94
N ALA A 33 -15.43 11.98 2.33
CA ALA A 33 -16.76 12.01 1.72
C ALA A 33 -17.45 13.38 1.86
N LEU A 34 -17.25 14.05 3.00
CA LEU A 34 -17.76 15.41 3.21
C LEU A 34 -17.05 16.45 2.33
N LEU A 35 -15.74 16.29 2.10
CA LEU A 35 -14.97 17.19 1.23
C LEU A 35 -15.22 16.97 -0.26
N HIS A 36 -15.61 15.75 -0.64
CA HIS A 36 -15.82 15.36 -2.03
C HIS A 36 -17.19 14.67 -2.21
N PRO A 37 -18.30 15.43 -2.13
CA PRO A 37 -19.64 14.86 -2.29
C PRO A 37 -19.81 14.11 -3.62
N GLY A 38 -20.47 12.96 -3.58
CA GLY A 38 -20.69 12.10 -4.75
C GLY A 38 -19.49 11.19 -5.11
N SER A 39 -18.42 11.22 -4.32
CA SER A 39 -17.30 10.28 -4.43
C SER A 39 -17.41 9.14 -3.43
N ASP A 40 -17.03 7.94 -3.84
CA ASP A 40 -17.02 6.75 -2.98
C ASP A 40 -15.67 6.58 -2.28
N PHE A 41 -15.71 6.36 -0.97
CA PHE A 41 -14.53 6.05 -0.15
C PHE A 41 -14.73 4.71 0.55
N THR A 42 -13.80 3.77 0.31
CA THR A 42 -13.84 2.42 0.87
C THR A 42 -12.76 2.24 1.93
N VAL A 43 -13.11 1.69 3.09
CA VAL A 43 -12.14 1.30 4.12
C VAL A 43 -11.64 -0.12 3.84
N LEU A 44 -10.32 -0.27 3.70
CA LEU A 44 -9.64 -1.53 3.44
C LEU A 44 -8.89 -1.98 4.70
N GLU A 45 -8.96 -3.28 5.01
CA GLU A 45 -8.24 -3.91 6.10
C GLU A 45 -7.03 -4.69 5.55
N SER A 46 -5.88 -4.58 6.23
CA SER A 46 -4.75 -5.47 5.95
C SER A 46 -5.08 -6.89 6.37
N VAL A 47 -5.24 -7.79 5.40
CA VAL A 47 -5.43 -9.23 5.65
C VAL A 47 -4.12 -10.02 5.59
N GLY A 48 -3.05 -9.40 5.11
CA GLY A 48 -1.72 -10.01 5.00
C GLY A 48 -0.72 -9.05 4.35
N TYR A 49 0.55 -9.42 4.35
CA TYR A 49 1.61 -8.70 3.65
C TYR A 49 2.62 -9.68 3.06
N CYS A 50 3.26 -9.29 1.96
CA CYS A 50 4.37 -10.02 1.36
C CYS A 50 5.57 -9.08 1.30
N LEU A 51 6.72 -9.55 1.78
CA LEU A 51 7.98 -8.82 1.77
C LEU A 51 8.99 -9.63 0.97
N LYS A 52 9.57 -9.04 -0.08
CA LYS A 52 10.78 -9.58 -0.72
C LYS A 52 11.98 -9.07 0.08
N SER A 53 12.58 -9.92 0.91
CA SER A 53 13.66 -9.54 1.82
C SER A 53 15.01 -9.38 1.12
N ASP A 54 15.28 -10.13 0.04
CA ASP A 54 16.63 -10.23 -0.51
C ASP A 54 16.65 -10.15 -2.05
N VAL A 55 17.44 -9.23 -2.57
CA VAL A 55 17.90 -9.22 -3.97
C VAL A 55 19.40 -9.09 -3.96
N THR A 56 20.09 -10.22 -4.05
CA THR A 56 21.54 -10.24 -4.22
C THR A 56 21.84 -10.41 -5.71
N TRP A 57 22.37 -9.36 -6.32
CA TRP A 57 22.92 -9.44 -7.67
C TRP A 57 24.38 -9.83 -7.56
N VAL A 58 24.74 -11.00 -8.09
CA VAL A 58 26.13 -11.44 -8.21
C VAL A 58 26.52 -11.34 -9.67
N GLN A 59 27.37 -10.36 -10.00
CA GLN A 59 28.01 -10.27 -11.30
C GLN A 59 29.28 -11.12 -11.26
N LEU A 60 29.33 -12.18 -12.07
CA LEU A 60 30.54 -12.98 -12.22
C LEU A 60 31.61 -12.18 -12.98
N PRO A 61 32.90 -12.27 -12.60
CA PRO A 61 33.97 -11.64 -13.35
C PRO A 61 34.04 -12.22 -14.77
N SER A 62 34.09 -11.34 -15.76
CA SER A 62 34.29 -11.67 -17.16
C SER A 62 35.74 -12.08 -17.40
N SER A 63 36.08 -13.33 -17.09
CA SER A 63 37.35 -13.92 -17.50
C SER A 63 37.17 -15.40 -17.85
N GLN A 64 36.83 -15.64 -19.12
CA GLN A 64 37.32 -16.71 -20.02
C GLN A 64 36.27 -17.00 -21.11
N ILE A 65 36.03 -16.04 -22.02
CA ILE A 65 35.84 -16.39 -23.42
C ILE A 65 37.18 -16.01 -24.04
N ASN A 66 38.10 -16.97 -24.05
CA ASN A 66 39.25 -16.89 -24.96
C ASN A 66 38.70 -17.29 -26.33
N ASP A 67 38.73 -16.35 -27.27
CA ASP A 67 38.74 -16.64 -28.71
C ASP A 67 39.92 -17.54 -29.08
#